data_AF-A0A167QN73-F1
#
_entry.id   AF-A0A167QN73-F1
#
_cell.length_a   1.000
_cell.length_b   1.000
_cell.length_c   1.000
_cell.angle_alpha   90.00
_cell.angle_beta   90.00
_cell.angle_gamma   90.00
#
_symmetry.space_group_name_H-M   'P 1'
#
loop_
_entity.id
_entity.type
_entity.pdbx_description
1 polymer ?
#
loop_
_entity_poly.entity_id
_entity_poly.type
_entity_poly.pdbx_seq_one_letter_code
_entity_poly.pdbx_strand_id
1 'polypeptide(L)'
;MIDTGSSRTFINLKCLNNNLQITKINSSIGSFNFLSKNSSTKRLGKTDPLNFKYINGITFKHAPEVLEFNTGFNFDILLGRDILAKMNIGLINVAYDIEGEYVHSDNAKDYAAIYENLNIDKEKKFEPDNSPAGTAQQRAEFMSSIKASLEENKNIPVESYCPLSESIIRLPTKEGATAYRRQYPIPHALRPTLDKQLCINRHIPQKTLSAPFSLMYARRVNVPDEYGDKDKYSLPKATVTIDELEKQIDHMKNIIFPAINEPEFTV
;
A
#
# COMPACT_ATOMS: atom_id res chain seq x y z
N MET A 1 17.73 -13.17 18.60
CA MET A 1 17.50 -13.14 17.13
C MET A 1 16.02 -12.96 16.88
N ILE A 2 15.63 -12.15 15.88
CA ILE A 2 14.24 -12.07 15.40
C ILE A 2 14.13 -12.97 14.17
N ASP A 3 13.20 -13.91 14.18
CA ASP A 3 13.01 -14.89 13.11
C ASP A 3 11.54 -14.95 12.72
N THR A 4 11.23 -14.39 11.55
CA THR A 4 9.88 -14.37 10.98
C THR A 4 9.47 -15.72 10.41
N GLY A 5 10.41 -16.63 10.17
CA GLY A 5 10.16 -18.02 9.77
C GLY A 5 9.66 -18.87 10.93
N SER A 6 10.04 -18.53 12.17
CA SER A 6 9.59 -19.24 13.36
C SER A 6 8.19 -18.82 13.80
N SER A 7 7.31 -19.80 13.98
CA SER A 7 5.96 -19.58 14.50
C SER A 7 5.92 -19.26 16.00
N ARG A 8 6.97 -19.63 16.76
CA ARG A 8 7.03 -19.48 18.22
C ARG A 8 8.35 -18.88 18.71
N THR A 9 8.31 -18.29 19.89
CA THR A 9 9.47 -17.77 20.59
C THR A 9 10.13 -18.84 21.46
N PHE A 10 11.45 -18.97 21.33
CA PHE A 10 12.26 -19.97 22.05
C PHE A 10 13.36 -19.32 22.88
N ILE A 11 13.65 -19.91 24.04
CA ILE A 11 14.78 -19.56 24.89
C ILE A 11 15.69 -20.77 25.09
N ASN A 12 17.00 -20.53 25.06
CA ASN A 12 18.01 -21.56 25.27
C ASN A 12 17.99 -22.04 26.73
N LEU A 13 17.95 -23.36 26.93
CA LEU A 13 18.02 -24.00 28.26
C LEU A 13 19.25 -23.53 29.07
N LYS A 14 20.40 -23.34 28.41
CA LYS A 14 21.64 -22.89 29.08
C LYS A 14 21.49 -21.47 29.66
N CYS A 15 20.82 -20.58 28.93
CA CYS A 15 20.57 -19.21 29.37
C CYS A 15 19.60 -19.17 30.57
N LEU A 16 18.59 -20.05 30.57
CA LEU A 16 17.60 -20.14 31.63
C LEU A 16 18.26 -20.44 32.99
N ASN A 17 19.20 -21.38 33.02
CA ASN A 17 19.90 -21.77 34.23
C ASN A 17 20.98 -20.77 34.65
N ASN A 18 21.81 -20.31 33.69
CA ASN A 18 23.01 -19.53 34.02
C ASN A 18 22.73 -18.04 34.23
N ASN A 19 21.84 -17.46 33.41
CA ASN A 19 21.64 -16.00 33.39
C ASN A 19 20.38 -15.60 34.15
N LEU A 20 19.28 -16.34 33.97
CA LEU A 20 17.97 -15.99 34.53
C LEU A 20 17.65 -16.72 35.84
N GLN A 21 18.39 -17.78 36.17
CA GLN A 21 18.18 -18.62 37.37
C GLN A 21 16.74 -19.16 37.50
N ILE A 22 16.07 -19.43 36.38
CA ILE A 22 14.71 -19.95 36.36
C ILE A 22 14.79 -21.48 36.25
N THR A 23 14.39 -22.17 37.32
CA THR A 23 14.43 -23.64 37.39
C THR A 23 13.11 -24.31 37.07
N LYS A 24 12.01 -23.54 37.10
CA LYS A 24 10.67 -24.06 36.86
C LYS A 24 10.31 -24.01 35.38
N ILE A 25 10.16 -25.20 34.79
CA ILE A 25 9.69 -25.38 33.42
C ILE A 25 8.35 -26.13 33.49
N ASN A 26 7.31 -25.53 32.94
CA ASN A 26 6.00 -26.16 32.83
C ASN A 26 6.05 -27.17 31.67
N SER A 27 6.20 -28.45 32.01
CA SER A 27 6.25 -29.55 31.06
C SER A 27 5.01 -29.56 30.17
N SER A 28 5.23 -29.76 28.87
CA SER A 28 4.15 -29.78 27.89
C SER A 28 4.39 -30.87 26.86
N ILE A 29 3.32 -31.58 26.50
CA ILE A 29 3.37 -32.69 25.55
C ILE A 29 3.45 -32.13 24.13
N GLY A 30 4.31 -32.73 23.29
CA GLY A 30 4.45 -32.41 21.87
C GLY A 30 5.89 -32.52 21.36
N SER A 31 6.07 -32.18 20.08
CA SER A 31 7.37 -32.09 19.41
C SER A 31 7.39 -30.85 18.51
N PHE A 32 8.59 -30.31 18.27
CA PHE A 32 8.81 -29.27 17.26
C PHE A 32 9.41 -29.90 16.01
N ASN A 33 8.92 -29.47 14.84
CA ASN A 33 9.45 -29.87 13.54
C ASN A 33 10.21 -28.69 12.94
N PHE A 34 11.45 -28.90 12.51
CA PHE A 34 12.25 -27.88 11.82
C PHE A 34 12.39 -28.21 10.33
N LEU A 35 12.80 -27.22 9.54
CA LEU A 35 12.89 -27.32 8.09
C LEU A 35 13.88 -28.39 7.61
N SER A 36 14.94 -28.66 8.38
CA SER A 36 15.95 -29.65 7.99
C SER A 36 15.43 -31.09 7.98
N LYS A 37 15.96 -31.92 7.08
CA LYS A 37 15.59 -33.33 6.96
C LYS A 37 15.73 -34.05 8.30
N ASN A 38 14.67 -34.73 8.75
CA ASN A 38 14.61 -35.51 9.99
C ASN A 38 14.90 -34.72 11.28
N SER A 39 14.70 -33.40 11.28
CA SER A 39 14.88 -32.58 12.47
C SER A 39 13.56 -32.39 13.22
N SER A 40 13.27 -33.35 14.11
CA SER A 40 12.20 -33.24 15.10
C SER A 40 12.81 -33.31 16.49
N THR A 41 12.35 -32.46 17.41
CA THR A 41 12.80 -32.49 18.81
C THR A 41 11.61 -32.52 19.76
N LYS A 42 11.78 -33.25 20.86
CA LYS A 42 10.75 -33.34 21.89
C LYS A 42 10.62 -31.99 22.60
N ARG A 43 9.38 -31.57 22.83
CA ARG A 43 9.09 -30.34 23.56
C ARG A 43 9.46 -30.50 25.04
N LEU A 44 10.29 -29.61 25.56
CA LEU A 44 10.68 -29.61 26.98
C LEU A 44 9.60 -28.96 27.85
N GLY A 45 9.10 -27.79 27.43
CA GLY A 45 8.08 -27.06 28.17
C GLY A 45 8.13 -25.56 27.90
N LYS A 46 7.35 -24.81 28.68
CA LYS A 46 7.34 -23.34 28.70
C LYS A 46 7.86 -22.80 30.02
N THR A 47 8.43 -21.61 30.01
CA THR A 47 8.70 -20.88 31.26
C THR A 47 7.39 -20.32 31.86
N ASP A 48 7.44 -19.85 33.10
CA ASP A 48 6.41 -18.92 33.58
C ASP A 48 6.47 -17.60 32.77
N PRO A 49 5.38 -16.82 32.68
CA PRO A 49 5.35 -15.59 31.90
C PRO A 49 6.43 -14.59 32.35
N LEU A 50 7.36 -14.28 31.45
CA LEU A 50 8.46 -13.33 31.68
C LEU A 50 8.05 -11.94 31.22
N ASN A 51 8.60 -10.92 31.90
CA ASN A 51 8.45 -9.52 31.49
C ASN A 51 9.53 -9.17 30.46
N PHE A 52 9.12 -8.89 29.23
CA PHE A 52 9.98 -8.39 28.17
C PHE A 52 9.92 -6.86 28.15
N LYS A 53 11.07 -6.21 28.15
CA LYS A 53 11.21 -4.76 27.97
C LYS A 53 12.06 -4.50 26.73
N TYR A 54 11.47 -3.83 25.74
CA TYR A 54 12.15 -3.42 24.52
C TYR A 54 12.66 -1.97 24.66
N ILE A 55 13.70 -1.61 23.92
CA ILE A 55 14.41 -0.33 24.09
C ILE A 55 13.52 0.89 23.86
N ASN A 56 12.47 0.75 23.07
CA ASN A 56 11.49 1.78 22.77
C ASN A 56 10.43 1.98 23.87
N GLY A 57 10.60 1.37 25.04
CA GLY A 57 9.68 1.49 26.18
C GLY A 57 8.51 0.51 26.17
N ILE A 58 8.34 -0.29 25.11
CA ILE A 58 7.30 -1.33 25.06
C ILE A 58 7.64 -2.42 26.08
N THR A 59 6.68 -2.72 26.94
CA THR A 59 6.79 -3.78 27.95
C THR A 59 5.61 -4.74 27.81
N PHE A 60 5.88 -6.04 27.78
CA PHE A 60 4.83 -7.06 27.67
C PHE A 60 5.21 -8.36 28.38
N LYS A 61 4.20 -9.18 28.71
CA LYS A 61 4.38 -10.52 29.26
C LYS A 61 4.28 -11.59 28.18
N HIS A 62 5.20 -12.55 28.21
CA HIS A 62 5.17 -13.71 27.33
C HIS A 62 5.89 -14.91 27.96
N ALA A 63 5.41 -16.12 27.68
CA ALA A 63 5.97 -17.37 28.17
C ALA A 63 6.67 -18.12 27.02
N PRO A 64 7.99 -17.91 26.81
CA PRO A 64 8.74 -18.59 25.76
C PRO A 64 8.81 -20.10 25.96
N GLU A 65 8.93 -20.83 24.84
CA GLU A 65 9.22 -22.27 24.85
C GLU A 65 10.71 -22.50 25.17
N VAL A 66 11.01 -23.51 25.97
CA VAL A 66 12.40 -23.86 26.30
C VAL A 66 12.91 -24.90 25.32
N LEU A 67 14.07 -24.63 24.74
CA LEU A 67 14.73 -25.53 23.80
C LEU A 67 16.26 -25.54 24.05
N GLU A 68 16.90 -26.68 23.81
CA GLU A 68 18.37 -26.72 23.75
C GLU A 68 18.84 -26.38 22.35
N PHE A 69 19.56 -25.27 22.20
CA PHE A 69 20.07 -24.82 20.91
C PHE A 69 21.37 -25.56 20.53
N ASN A 70 21.53 -25.84 19.23
CA ASN A 70 22.76 -26.44 18.71
C ASN A 70 23.97 -25.53 18.94
N THR A 71 25.16 -26.14 18.99
CA THR A 71 26.43 -25.41 19.07
C THR A 71 26.65 -24.60 17.79
N GLY A 72 26.93 -23.30 17.93
CA GLY A 72 27.17 -22.39 16.80
C GLY A 72 26.19 -21.21 16.69
N PHE A 73 25.08 -21.21 17.44
CA PHE A 73 24.21 -20.04 17.52
C PHE A 73 24.77 -19.00 18.50
N ASN A 74 24.87 -17.74 18.06
CA ASN A 74 25.33 -16.60 18.87
C ASN A 74 24.17 -15.81 19.52
N PHE A 75 23.09 -16.50 19.91
CA PHE A 75 21.95 -15.87 20.56
C PHE A 75 21.32 -16.82 21.57
N ASP A 76 20.81 -16.25 22.66
CA ASP A 76 20.14 -16.99 23.72
C ASP A 76 18.63 -17.11 23.55
N ILE A 77 18.04 -16.16 22.81
CA ILE A 77 16.59 -16.06 22.60
C ILE A 77 16.30 -15.89 21.10
N LEU A 78 15.36 -16.67 20.59
CA LEU A 78 14.80 -16.57 19.25
C LEU A 78 13.36 -16.07 19.37
N LEU A 79 13.09 -14.88 18.83
CA LEU A 79 11.80 -14.21 18.85
C LEU A 79 11.04 -14.56 17.57
N GLY A 80 9.96 -15.32 17.71
CA GLY A 80 9.10 -15.77 16.61
C GLY A 80 7.93 -14.82 16.33
N ARG A 81 7.06 -15.21 15.40
CA ARG A 81 5.88 -14.42 15.00
C ARG A 81 4.88 -14.19 16.13
N ASP A 82 4.84 -15.04 17.15
CA ASP A 82 3.92 -14.98 18.30
C ASP A 82 4.10 -13.75 19.21
N ILE A 83 5.24 -13.05 19.12
CA ILE A 83 5.52 -11.84 19.91
C ILE A 83 5.75 -10.58 19.08
N LEU A 84 5.86 -10.68 17.75
CA LEU A 84 6.14 -9.52 16.90
C LEU A 84 5.08 -8.42 17.04
N ALA A 85 3.80 -8.82 17.04
CA ALA A 85 2.70 -7.88 17.25
C ALA A 85 2.78 -7.20 18.63
N LYS A 86 3.20 -7.92 19.68
CA LYS A 86 3.39 -7.35 21.03
C LYS A 86 4.55 -6.36 21.10
N MET A 87 5.52 -6.50 20.21
CA MET A 87 6.64 -5.57 20.03
C MET A 87 6.31 -4.40 19.09
N ASN A 88 5.06 -4.28 18.62
CA ASN A 88 4.64 -3.37 17.55
C ASN A 88 5.45 -3.53 16.24
N ILE A 89 5.89 -4.76 15.95
CA ILE A 89 6.54 -5.09 14.68
C ILE A 89 5.47 -5.67 13.74
N GLY A 90 5.09 -4.88 12.74
CA GLY A 90 4.21 -5.32 11.66
C GLY A 90 4.99 -5.98 10.53
N LEU A 91 4.62 -7.21 10.16
CA LEU A 91 5.06 -7.84 8.92
C LEU A 91 4.22 -7.29 7.76
N ILE A 92 4.70 -6.23 7.12
CA ILE A 92 4.04 -5.62 5.96
C ILE A 92 4.64 -6.12 4.65
N ASN A 93 3.82 -6.20 3.59
CA ASN A 93 4.24 -6.63 2.24
C ASN A 93 4.84 -8.04 2.17
N VAL A 94 4.55 -8.91 3.15
CA VAL A 94 4.93 -10.32 3.11
C VAL A 94 3.73 -11.11 2.58
N ALA A 95 3.94 -11.94 1.56
CA ALA A 95 2.92 -12.87 1.10
C ALA A 95 2.59 -13.83 2.26
N TYR A 96 1.34 -13.82 2.71
CA TYR A 96 0.85 -14.73 3.74
C TYR A 96 -0.23 -15.61 3.11
N ASP A 97 -0.19 -16.89 3.47
CA ASP A 97 -1.26 -17.81 3.15
C ASP A 97 -2.30 -17.76 4.28
N ILE A 98 -3.57 -17.59 3.94
CA ILE A 98 -4.66 -17.50 4.92
C ILE A 98 -5.15 -18.92 5.23
N GLU A 99 -4.26 -19.76 5.73
CA GLU A 99 -4.67 -21.06 6.28
C GLU A 99 -5.01 -20.90 7.76
N GLY A 100 -6.28 -20.58 8.04
CA GLY A 100 -6.90 -20.85 9.34
C GLY A 100 -7.45 -19.66 10.14
N GLU A 101 -8.66 -19.88 10.67
CA GLU A 101 -9.40 -19.17 11.74
C GLU A 101 -10.14 -17.86 11.44
N TYR A 102 -9.86 -17.11 10.39
CA TYR A 102 -10.71 -15.98 9.96
C TYR A 102 -11.48 -16.30 8.66
N VAL A 103 -12.15 -17.45 8.65
CA VAL A 103 -13.21 -17.70 7.66
C VAL A 103 -14.41 -16.92 8.16
N HIS A 104 -14.64 -15.72 7.64
CA HIS A 104 -15.97 -15.13 7.71
C HIS A 104 -16.95 -16.19 7.18
N SER A 105 -18.03 -16.46 7.92
CA SER A 105 -19.02 -17.52 7.66
C SER A 105 -19.57 -17.55 6.24
N ASP A 106 -19.34 -16.48 5.51
CA ASP A 106 -19.90 -16.17 4.21
C ASP A 106 -19.01 -16.68 3.06
N ASN A 107 -17.74 -17.04 3.34
CA ASN A 107 -16.71 -17.30 2.32
C ASN A 107 -16.06 -18.69 2.41
N ALA A 108 -16.88 -19.74 2.43
CA ALA A 108 -16.40 -21.13 2.33
C ALA A 108 -16.02 -21.58 0.89
N LYS A 109 -15.78 -20.66 -0.05
CA LYS A 109 -15.50 -21.01 -1.45
C LYS A 109 -14.21 -20.35 -1.95
N ASP A 110 -13.30 -21.20 -2.41
CA ASP A 110 -12.12 -20.95 -3.25
C ASP A 110 -11.54 -19.53 -3.21
N TYR A 111 -10.61 -19.28 -2.29
CA TYR A 111 -9.76 -18.09 -2.29
C TYR A 111 -9.04 -17.87 -3.63
N ALA A 112 -8.76 -18.95 -4.38
CA ALA A 112 -8.15 -18.87 -5.71
C ALA A 112 -9.00 -18.06 -6.70
N ALA A 113 -10.33 -18.17 -6.64
CA ALA A 113 -11.25 -17.46 -7.53
C ALA A 113 -11.29 -15.95 -7.25
N ILE A 114 -11.00 -15.53 -6.01
CA ILE A 114 -11.01 -14.11 -5.61
C ILE A 114 -9.78 -13.38 -6.18
N TYR A 115 -8.66 -14.09 -6.35
CA TYR A 115 -7.44 -13.57 -6.98
C TYR A 115 -7.41 -13.78 -8.49
N GLU A 116 -8.38 -14.49 -9.07
CA GLU A 116 -8.57 -14.48 -10.52
C GLU A 116 -9.08 -13.10 -10.92
N ASN A 117 -8.17 -12.26 -11.40
CA ASN A 117 -8.53 -11.01 -12.02
C ASN A 117 -9.40 -11.33 -13.23
N LEU A 118 -10.72 -11.14 -13.08
CA LEU A 118 -11.73 -11.40 -14.12
C LEU A 118 -11.45 -10.62 -15.42
N ASN A 119 -10.64 -9.56 -15.34
CA ASN A 119 -10.24 -8.75 -16.49
C ASN A 119 -9.02 -9.31 -17.23
N ILE A 120 -8.37 -10.36 -16.72
CA ILE A 120 -7.24 -11.02 -17.39
C ILE A 120 -7.76 -12.27 -18.07
N ASP A 121 -7.86 -12.21 -19.39
CA ASP A 121 -8.16 -13.37 -20.22
C ASP A 121 -6.96 -14.31 -20.31
N LYS A 122 -6.86 -15.21 -19.32
CA LYS A 122 -5.80 -16.22 -19.23
C LYS A 122 -5.84 -17.22 -20.40
N GLU A 123 -7.03 -17.47 -20.93
CA GLU A 123 -7.26 -18.43 -22.01
C GLU A 123 -7.06 -17.81 -23.40
N LYS A 124 -6.78 -16.50 -23.50
CA LYS A 124 -6.65 -15.75 -24.75
C LYS A 124 -7.85 -15.94 -25.70
N LYS A 125 -9.05 -16.06 -25.13
CA LYS A 125 -10.32 -16.13 -25.87
C LYS A 125 -10.66 -14.84 -26.60
N PHE A 126 -10.15 -13.71 -26.13
CA PHE A 126 -10.45 -12.37 -26.62
C PHE A 126 -9.18 -11.68 -27.12
N GLU A 127 -9.20 -11.32 -28.40
CA GLU A 127 -8.22 -10.44 -28.99
C GLU A 127 -8.64 -8.97 -28.85
N PRO A 128 -7.72 -8.07 -28.47
CA PRO A 128 -7.95 -6.62 -28.50
C PRO A 128 -8.48 -6.18 -29.87
N ASP A 129 -9.49 -5.30 -29.87
CA ASP A 129 -10.16 -4.73 -31.05
C ASP A 129 -10.88 -5.71 -32.01
N ASN A 130 -10.61 -7.01 -31.90
CA ASN A 130 -11.17 -8.07 -32.74
C ASN A 130 -12.19 -8.98 -32.02
N SER A 131 -12.53 -8.68 -30.76
CA SER A 131 -13.53 -9.43 -29.99
C SER A 131 -14.75 -8.57 -29.64
N PRO A 132 -15.54 -8.17 -30.64
CA PRO A 132 -16.67 -7.29 -30.43
C PRO A 132 -17.81 -8.00 -29.69
N ALA A 133 -18.39 -7.34 -28.70
CA ALA A 133 -19.54 -7.87 -27.96
C ALA A 133 -20.82 -7.82 -28.82
N GLY A 134 -21.60 -8.91 -28.81
CA GLY A 134 -22.89 -9.02 -29.49
C GLY A 134 -22.82 -9.45 -30.97
N THR A 135 -23.98 -9.71 -31.57
CA THR A 135 -24.07 -10.10 -32.99
C THR A 135 -23.75 -8.91 -33.91
N ALA A 136 -23.41 -9.18 -35.18
CA ALA A 136 -23.16 -8.11 -36.15
C ALA A 136 -24.36 -7.17 -36.34
N GLN A 137 -25.59 -7.70 -36.26
CA GLN A 137 -26.83 -6.93 -36.36
C GLN A 137 -27.02 -6.00 -35.16
N GLN A 138 -26.89 -6.52 -33.93
CA GLN A 138 -27.02 -5.72 -32.70
C GLN A 138 -26.03 -4.56 -32.66
N ARG A 139 -24.79 -4.80 -33.12
CA ARG A 139 -23.77 -3.76 -33.20
C ARG A 139 -24.09 -2.71 -34.24
N ALA A 140 -24.63 -3.10 -35.39
CA ALA A 140 -25.05 -2.15 -36.41
C ALA A 140 -26.21 -1.27 -35.91
N GLU A 141 -27.18 -1.85 -35.22
CA GLU A 141 -28.30 -1.13 -34.59
C GLU A 141 -27.81 -0.15 -33.51
N PHE A 142 -26.92 -0.61 -32.62
CA PHE A 142 -26.32 0.22 -31.58
C PHE A 142 -25.48 1.36 -32.16
N MET A 143 -24.61 1.06 -33.13
CA MET A 143 -23.80 2.09 -33.79
C MET A 143 -24.67 3.08 -34.56
N SER A 144 -25.81 2.64 -35.11
CA SER A 144 -26.80 3.52 -35.73
C SER A 144 -27.44 4.45 -34.70
N SER A 145 -27.78 3.97 -33.50
CA SER A 145 -28.42 4.79 -32.46
C SER A 145 -27.49 5.86 -31.88
N ILE A 146 -26.20 5.56 -31.71
CA ILE A 146 -25.22 6.53 -31.16
C ILE A 146 -24.56 7.40 -32.22
N LYS A 147 -24.81 7.16 -33.51
CA LYS A 147 -24.13 7.85 -34.62
C LYS A 147 -24.28 9.36 -34.56
N ALA A 148 -25.48 9.85 -34.23
CA ALA A 148 -25.76 11.28 -34.10
C ALA A 148 -24.86 11.93 -33.03
N SER A 149 -24.83 11.34 -31.82
CA SER A 149 -24.01 11.84 -30.72
C SER A 149 -22.52 11.77 -30.99
N LEU A 150 -22.05 10.76 -31.75
CA LEU A 150 -20.64 10.67 -32.15
C LEU A 150 -20.25 11.79 -33.13
N GLU A 151 -21.10 12.11 -34.11
CA GLU A 151 -20.83 13.20 -35.05
C GLU A 151 -20.90 14.57 -34.36
N GLU A 152 -21.83 14.77 -33.43
CA GLU A 152 -21.90 15.97 -32.60
C GLU A 152 -20.64 16.12 -31.74
N ASN A 153 -20.21 15.07 -31.04
CA ASN A 153 -18.99 15.07 -30.22
C ASN A 153 -17.72 15.34 -31.06
N LYS A 154 -17.69 14.87 -32.30
CA LYS A 154 -16.56 15.09 -33.22
C LYS A 154 -16.46 16.54 -33.69
N ASN A 155 -17.59 17.24 -33.78
CA ASN A 155 -17.64 18.64 -34.19
C ASN A 155 -17.32 19.60 -33.03
N ILE A 156 -17.14 19.11 -31.81
CA ILE A 156 -16.71 19.92 -30.66
C ILE A 156 -15.28 20.42 -30.91
N PRO A 157 -15.03 21.75 -30.90
CA PRO A 157 -13.70 22.29 -31.04
C PRO A 157 -12.77 21.80 -29.93
N VAL A 158 -11.52 21.47 -30.26
CA VAL A 158 -10.50 21.02 -29.29
C VAL A 158 -10.20 22.08 -28.23
N GLU A 159 -10.44 23.35 -28.55
CA GLU A 159 -10.26 24.50 -27.65
C GLU A 159 -11.49 24.77 -26.76
N SER A 160 -12.59 24.04 -26.95
CA SER A 160 -13.78 24.19 -26.10
C SER A 160 -13.50 23.68 -24.68
N TYR A 161 -14.15 24.31 -23.70
CA TYR A 161 -14.10 23.92 -22.29
C TYR A 161 -15.50 23.54 -21.82
N CYS A 162 -15.58 22.75 -20.75
CA CYS A 162 -16.85 22.40 -20.15
C CYS A 162 -17.47 23.65 -19.47
N PRO A 163 -18.71 24.05 -19.79
CA PRO A 163 -19.33 25.25 -19.25
C PRO A 163 -19.75 25.11 -17.76
N LEU A 164 -19.72 23.89 -17.22
CA LEU A 164 -20.07 23.63 -15.82
C LEU A 164 -19.09 24.35 -14.89
N SER A 165 -19.61 25.22 -14.02
CA SER A 165 -18.79 25.98 -13.07
C SER A 165 -17.94 25.11 -12.13
N GLU A 166 -18.38 23.88 -11.85
CA GLU A 166 -17.68 22.89 -11.04
C GLU A 166 -16.54 22.20 -11.78
N SER A 167 -16.58 22.20 -13.13
CA SER A 167 -15.46 21.73 -13.95
C SER A 167 -14.25 22.66 -13.83
N ILE A 168 -14.45 23.88 -13.31
CA ILE A 168 -13.38 24.84 -13.02
C ILE A 168 -12.74 24.49 -11.68
N ILE A 169 -11.63 23.76 -11.74
CA ILE A 169 -10.81 23.47 -10.57
C ILE A 169 -10.09 24.76 -10.13
N ARG A 170 -10.59 25.42 -9.10
CA ARG A 170 -9.96 26.58 -8.46
C ARG A 170 -9.04 26.11 -7.34
N LEU A 171 -7.74 26.20 -7.56
CA LEU A 171 -6.76 25.97 -6.50
C LEU A 171 -6.68 27.22 -5.61
N PRO A 172 -6.97 27.14 -4.30
CA PRO A 172 -6.86 28.29 -3.39
C PRO A 172 -5.40 28.67 -3.23
N THR A 173 -4.94 29.57 -4.09
CA THR A 173 -3.59 30.11 -4.08
C THR A 173 -3.62 31.49 -3.43
N LYS A 174 -2.68 31.76 -2.51
CA LYS A 174 -2.54 33.09 -1.93
C LYS A 174 -2.23 34.09 -3.04
N GLU A 175 -2.80 35.29 -2.97
CA GLU A 175 -2.54 36.35 -3.95
C GLU A 175 -1.03 36.64 -4.04
N GLY A 176 -0.45 36.59 -5.24
CA GLY A 176 1.00 36.70 -5.47
C GLY A 176 1.82 35.41 -5.25
N ALA A 177 1.20 34.28 -4.88
CA ALA A 177 1.91 33.02 -4.71
C ALA A 177 2.20 32.33 -6.04
N THR A 178 3.47 32.02 -6.29
CA THR A 178 3.91 31.24 -7.46
C THR A 178 3.61 29.76 -7.23
N ALA A 179 2.67 29.19 -7.98
CA ALA A 179 2.43 27.75 -7.98
C ALA A 179 3.47 27.03 -8.85
N TYR A 180 4.38 26.28 -8.23
CA TYR A 180 5.36 25.48 -8.95
C TYR A 180 4.72 24.18 -9.46
N ARG A 181 4.44 24.11 -10.75
CA ARG A 181 3.97 22.86 -11.39
C ARG A 181 5.08 21.82 -11.30
N ARG A 182 4.72 20.56 -10.98
CA ARG A 182 5.67 19.45 -11.05
C ARG A 182 6.21 19.37 -12.48
N GLN A 183 7.52 19.25 -12.63
CA GLN A 183 8.12 19.01 -13.93
C GLN A 183 7.58 17.70 -14.50
N TYR A 184 7.13 17.74 -15.76
CA TYR A 184 6.62 16.55 -16.45
C TYR A 184 7.62 15.39 -16.37
N PRO A 185 7.14 14.14 -16.35
CA PRO A 185 8.02 12.98 -16.46
C PRO A 185 8.92 13.12 -17.69
N ILE A 186 10.22 12.91 -17.49
CA ILE A 186 11.19 13.06 -18.55
C ILE A 186 10.91 11.98 -19.62
N PRO A 187 10.82 12.36 -20.91
CA PRO A 187 10.63 11.40 -22.00
C PRO A 187 11.65 10.26 -21.93
N HIS A 188 11.21 9.03 -22.16
CA HIS A 188 12.06 7.83 -22.07
C HIS A 188 13.33 7.94 -22.95
N ALA A 189 13.21 8.57 -24.12
CA ALA A 189 14.31 8.80 -25.04
C ALA A 189 15.45 9.66 -24.46
N LEU A 190 15.15 10.53 -23.48
CA LEU A 190 16.12 11.45 -22.89
C LEU A 190 16.79 10.90 -21.62
N ARG A 191 16.36 9.73 -21.13
CA ARG A 191 16.94 9.10 -19.92
C ARG A 191 18.45 8.82 -20.03
N PRO A 192 18.99 8.30 -21.15
CA PRO A 192 20.44 8.02 -21.23
C PRO A 192 21.31 9.27 -21.08
N THR A 193 20.86 10.41 -21.61
CA THR A 193 21.56 11.69 -21.49
C THR A 193 21.49 12.22 -20.06
N LEU A 194 20.33 12.09 -19.41
CA LEU A 194 20.15 12.44 -18.00
C LEU A 194 21.05 11.60 -17.08
N ASP A 195 21.13 10.29 -17.32
CA ASP A 195 21.94 9.37 -16.51
C ASP A 195 23.44 9.70 -16.61
N LYS A 196 23.93 10.07 -17.79
CA LYS A 196 25.29 10.58 -17.98
C LYS A 196 25.53 11.85 -17.16
N GLN A 197 24.59 12.80 -17.20
CA GLN A 197 24.67 14.05 -16.44
C GLN A 197 24.64 13.78 -14.92
N LEU A 198 23.82 12.85 -14.45
CA LEU A 198 23.77 12.40 -13.05
C LEU A 198 25.09 11.78 -12.60
N CYS A 199 25.72 10.96 -13.46
CA CYS A 199 27.00 10.34 -13.16
C CYS A 199 28.12 11.38 -12.97
N ILE A 200 28.17 12.38 -13.86
CA ILE A 200 29.09 13.51 -13.78
C ILE A 200 28.80 14.33 -12.50
N ASN A 201 27.54 14.66 -12.26
CA ASN A 201 27.07 15.40 -11.08
C ASN A 201 27.24 14.64 -9.77
N ARG A 202 27.51 13.33 -9.79
CA ARG A 202 27.84 12.52 -8.61
C ARG A 202 29.32 12.63 -8.22
N HIS A 203 30.21 12.99 -9.14
CA HIS A 203 31.65 13.13 -8.90
C HIS A 203 32.05 14.55 -8.47
N ILE A 204 31.26 15.56 -8.85
CA ILE A 204 31.40 16.98 -8.49
C ILE A 204 31.04 17.35 -7.02
N PRO A 205 30.13 16.68 -6.29
CA PRO A 205 29.73 17.01 -4.92
C PRO A 205 30.88 16.93 -3.93
N GLN A 206 31.80 15.97 -4.14
CA GLN A 206 33.00 15.82 -3.32
C GLN A 206 33.89 17.07 -3.37
N LYS A 207 33.79 17.90 -4.42
CA LYS A 207 34.54 19.15 -4.57
C LYS A 207 33.78 20.40 -4.10
N THR A 208 32.46 20.33 -3.97
CA THR A 208 31.60 21.51 -3.70
C THR A 208 30.80 21.41 -2.40
N LEU A 209 30.85 20.27 -1.69
CA LEU A 209 30.12 19.97 -0.45
C LEU A 209 28.60 20.23 -0.54
N SER A 210 28.04 20.23 -1.75
CA SER A 210 26.62 20.46 -1.99
C SER A 210 25.91 19.16 -2.36
N ALA A 211 24.64 19.02 -1.96
CA ALA A 211 23.88 17.83 -2.27
C ALA A 211 23.71 17.68 -3.80
N PRO A 212 23.87 16.48 -4.37
CA PRO A 212 23.83 16.26 -5.83
C PRO A 212 22.56 16.78 -6.51
N PHE A 213 21.41 16.68 -5.82
CA PHE A 213 20.13 17.21 -6.30
C PHE A 213 20.07 18.74 -6.35
N SER A 214 20.76 19.44 -5.43
CA SER A 214 20.83 20.91 -5.44
C SER A 214 21.62 21.42 -6.64
N LEU A 215 22.70 20.72 -7.00
CA LEU A 215 23.54 21.02 -8.17
C LEU A 215 22.79 20.84 -9.49
N MET A 216 21.96 19.80 -9.59
CA MET A 216 21.25 19.47 -10.82
C MET A 216 20.18 20.50 -11.19
N TYR A 217 19.53 21.11 -10.19
CA TYR A 217 18.41 22.02 -10.41
C TYR A 217 18.67 23.45 -9.92
N ALA A 218 19.89 23.75 -9.44
CA ALA A 218 20.26 25.02 -8.80
C ALA A 218 19.25 25.47 -7.72
N ARG A 219 18.75 24.52 -6.90
CA ARG A 219 17.69 24.75 -5.91
C ARG A 219 18.11 24.28 -4.52
N ARG A 220 17.60 24.95 -3.48
CA ARG A 220 17.70 24.46 -2.10
C ARG A 220 16.70 23.31 -1.91
N VAL A 221 17.14 22.23 -1.27
CA VAL A 221 16.27 21.07 -0.95
C VAL A 221 15.28 21.50 0.12
N ASN A 222 13.98 21.26 -0.11
CA ASN A 222 12.96 21.49 0.92
C ASN A 222 13.17 20.51 2.07
N VAL A 223 13.07 21.00 3.30
CA VAL A 223 13.03 20.15 4.50
C VAL A 223 11.73 19.34 4.53
N PRO A 224 11.74 18.09 5.01
CA PRO A 224 10.53 17.28 5.16
C PRO A 224 9.48 18.03 6.00
N ASP A 225 8.24 18.07 5.51
CA ASP A 225 7.12 18.66 6.24
C ASP A 225 6.43 17.59 7.12
N GLU A 226 5.98 17.98 8.31
CA GLU A 226 5.33 17.05 9.25
C GLU A 226 3.83 16.94 8.94
N TYR A 227 3.48 15.99 8.07
CA TYR A 227 2.10 15.70 7.70
C TYR A 227 1.26 15.06 8.82
N GLY A 228 1.85 14.78 9.99
CA GLY A 228 1.15 14.28 11.18
C GLY A 228 0.48 15.36 12.02
N ASP A 229 0.74 16.64 11.72
CA ASP A 229 0.14 17.78 12.42
C ASP A 229 -1.33 17.94 12.01
N LYS A 230 -2.22 17.50 12.90
CA LYS A 230 -3.68 17.51 12.72
C LYS A 230 -4.27 18.93 12.72
N ASP A 231 -3.54 19.91 13.27
CA ASP A 231 -3.94 21.32 13.28
C ASP A 231 -3.60 22.00 11.95
N LYS A 232 -2.51 21.56 11.30
CA LYS A 232 -2.09 22.02 9.96
C LYS A 232 -2.88 21.36 8.82
N TYR A 233 -3.32 20.11 8.99
CA TYR A 233 -4.05 19.34 7.98
C TYR A 233 -5.31 18.67 8.55
N SER A 234 -6.33 19.46 8.88
CA SER A 234 -7.59 18.95 9.45
C SER A 234 -8.42 18.19 8.42
N LEU A 235 -8.77 16.93 8.71
CA LEU A 235 -9.73 16.16 7.93
C LEU A 235 -11.17 16.62 8.25
N PRO A 236 -12.06 16.77 7.25
CA PRO A 236 -13.46 17.12 7.48
C PRO A 236 -14.16 16.01 8.28
N LYS A 237 -14.81 16.39 9.38
CA LYS A 237 -15.34 15.46 10.40
C LYS A 237 -16.77 14.98 10.17
N ALA A 238 -17.50 15.52 9.20
CA ALA A 238 -18.93 15.27 9.09
C ALA A 238 -19.29 14.31 7.95
N THR A 239 -19.98 13.22 8.29
CA THR A 239 -20.90 12.54 7.37
C THR A 239 -22.01 13.53 6.98
N VAL A 240 -22.21 13.71 5.68
CA VAL A 240 -23.20 14.63 5.09
C VAL A 240 -24.59 14.33 5.66
N THR A 241 -25.31 15.37 6.10
CA THR A 241 -26.68 15.22 6.64
C THR A 241 -27.69 14.96 5.52
N ILE A 242 -28.85 14.36 5.84
CA ILE A 242 -29.87 14.00 4.83
C ILE A 242 -30.33 15.25 4.06
N ASP A 243 -30.54 16.37 4.74
CA ASP A 243 -30.94 17.65 4.13
C ASP A 243 -29.88 18.21 3.17
N GLU A 244 -28.59 18.01 3.47
CA GLU A 244 -27.49 18.39 2.57
C GLU A 244 -27.42 17.47 1.34
N LEU A 245 -27.72 16.18 1.53
CA LEU A 245 -27.79 15.20 0.44
C LEU A 245 -28.96 15.50 -0.51
N GLU A 246 -30.13 15.85 0.02
CA GLU A 246 -31.30 16.25 -0.78
C GLU A 246 -31.02 17.53 -1.58
N LYS A 247 -30.36 18.52 -0.98
CA LYS A 247 -29.91 19.72 -1.70
C LYS A 247 -28.91 19.40 -2.82
N GLN A 248 -28.00 18.44 -2.60
CA GLN A 248 -27.07 18.00 -3.64
C GLN A 248 -27.76 17.27 -4.78
N ILE A 249 -28.76 16.44 -4.49
CA ILE A 249 -29.58 15.75 -5.51
C ILE A 249 -30.35 16.78 -6.35
N ASP A 250 -30.94 17.78 -5.71
CA ASP A 250 -31.71 18.82 -6.40
C ASP A 250 -30.80 19.74 -7.24
N HIS A 251 -29.59 20.03 -6.75
CA HIS A 251 -28.54 20.72 -7.51
C HIS A 251 -28.13 19.94 -8.77
N MET A 252 -27.90 18.64 -8.64
CA MET A 252 -27.56 17.79 -9.79
C MET A 252 -28.67 17.77 -10.84
N LYS A 253 -29.94 17.69 -10.40
CA LYS A 253 -31.08 17.60 -11.29
C LYS A 253 -31.34 18.88 -12.07
N ASN A 254 -31.23 20.04 -11.41
CA ASN A 254 -31.68 21.31 -11.97
C ASN A 254 -30.57 22.14 -12.61
N ILE A 255 -29.30 21.87 -12.26
CA ILE A 255 -28.15 22.67 -12.74
C ILE A 255 -27.20 21.82 -13.57
N ILE A 256 -26.79 20.65 -13.07
CA ILE A 256 -25.77 19.84 -13.75
C ILE A 256 -26.32 19.17 -15.01
N PHE A 257 -27.45 18.45 -14.95
CA PHE A 257 -27.98 17.76 -16.14
C PHE A 257 -28.42 18.69 -17.28
N PRO A 258 -29.04 19.86 -17.03
CA PRO A 258 -29.37 20.80 -18.10
C PRO A 258 -28.14 21.42 -18.77
N ALA A 259 -27.11 21.80 -17.99
CA ALA A 259 -25.89 22.40 -18.54
C ALA A 259 -25.01 21.42 -19.32
N ILE A 260 -25.20 20.11 -19.15
CA ILE A 260 -24.62 19.08 -20.03
C ILE A 260 -25.29 19.09 -21.42
N ASN A 261 -26.57 19.44 -21.48
CA ASN A 261 -27.36 19.39 -22.72
C ASN A 261 -27.27 20.68 -23.55
N GLU A 262 -26.85 21.81 -22.96
CA GLU A 262 -26.75 23.12 -23.64
C GLU A 262 -25.34 23.73 -23.46
N PRO A 263 -24.37 23.40 -24.32
CA PRO A 263 -23.07 24.06 -24.30
C PRO A 263 -23.19 25.49 -24.84
N GLU A 264 -23.15 26.49 -23.95
CA GLU A 264 -23.09 27.90 -24.32
C GLU A 264 -21.72 28.25 -24.94
N PHE A 265 -21.72 28.69 -26.19
CA PHE A 265 -20.59 29.36 -26.82
C PHE A 265 -20.72 30.86 -26.63
N THR A 266 -19.84 31.46 -25.81
CA THR A 266 -19.60 32.90 -25.84
C THR A 266 -18.13 33.19 -26.09
N VAL A 267 -17.89 33.97 -27.14
CA VAL A 267 -16.59 34.48 -27.63
C VAL A 267 -16.10 35.62 -26.74
#